data_AF-A0A397IZV5-F1
#
_entry.id   AF-A0A397IZV5-F1
#
_cell.length_a   1.000
_cell.length_b   1.000
_cell.length_c   1.000
_cell.angle_alpha   90.00
_cell.angle_beta   90.00
_cell.angle_gamma   90.00
#
_symmetry.space_group_name_H-M   'P 1'
#
loop_
_entity.id
_entity.type
_entity.pdbx_description
1 polymer ?
#
loop_
_entity_poly.entity_id
_entity_poly.type
_entity_poly.pdbx_seq_one_letter_code
_entity_poly.pdbx_strand_id
1 'polypeptide(L)'
;MELILSNIEGEQTIPEAVKYILKNVKKENRDKLTKKLHSFINKNNREFIIRYNFICFDHACLNAKQSALKVYINMFYNEVGNSRFPFFSLPLAGGVTSANQRNIKLVTDLYPEEYFQECNTAYNNGNGISKEKYWNEMVKISIRVMGELRDKVNEFLKKDNRSTYLKMTYEEVLFLVVFIGKKKYYGIKHIKEPNFNPDPDKLFIRGINIVKRRQSKLFCKIDKEIIILYQIVEEVLKNTVKNSSQIVINECIQTYAWKSDKNNKFVKRFISQIKSNYVCEVKESKWLIKKGLVLILYLYNTSKPGKHFKCVVVEREDQYDSVIGLCTKFINSDKCFELPTNNGSLINITVSDEL
;
A
#
# COMPACT_ATOMS: atom_id res chain seq x y z
N MET A 1 5.39 -19.34 11.36
CA MET A 1 4.28 -19.17 12.33
C MET A 1 3.04 -18.66 11.62
N GLU A 2 3.13 -17.61 10.80
CA GLU A 2 2.00 -17.21 9.93
C GLU A 2 1.42 -18.37 9.11
N LEU A 3 2.27 -19.13 8.41
CA LEU A 3 1.85 -20.34 7.69
C LEU A 3 1.21 -21.42 8.58
N ILE A 4 1.50 -21.44 9.89
CA ILE A 4 0.87 -22.40 10.82
C ILE A 4 -0.52 -21.87 11.17
N LEU A 5 -0.65 -20.57 11.47
CA LEU A 5 -1.94 -19.94 11.77
C LEU A 5 -2.92 -20.09 10.61
N SER A 6 -2.48 -19.85 9.37
CA SER A 6 -3.35 -20.00 8.19
C SER A 6 -3.85 -21.43 7.99
N ASN A 7 -3.10 -22.45 8.44
CA ASN A 7 -3.54 -23.85 8.38
C ASN A 7 -4.43 -24.24 9.57
N ILE A 8 -4.24 -23.61 10.74
CA ILE A 8 -5.12 -23.82 11.91
C ILE A 8 -6.52 -23.26 11.66
N GLU A 9 -6.62 -22.11 10.97
CA GLU A 9 -7.90 -21.53 10.56
C GLU A 9 -8.67 -22.43 9.59
N GLY A 10 -7.97 -23.30 8.85
CA GLY A 10 -8.54 -24.33 7.97
C GLY A 10 -8.79 -25.70 8.65
N GLU A 11 -9.06 -25.72 9.96
CA GLU A 11 -9.41 -26.90 10.78
C GLU A 11 -8.27 -27.89 11.11
N GLN A 12 -6.99 -27.54 10.93
CA GLN A 12 -5.88 -28.42 11.32
C GLN A 12 -5.35 -28.12 12.73
N THR A 13 -4.90 -29.15 13.45
CA THR A 13 -4.16 -28.96 14.72
C THR A 13 -2.74 -28.45 14.47
N ILE A 14 -2.09 -27.81 15.46
CA ILE A 14 -0.69 -27.35 15.34
C ILE A 14 0.26 -28.47 14.85
N PRO A 15 0.22 -29.71 15.39
CA PRO A 15 1.08 -30.79 14.91
C PRO A 15 0.85 -31.12 13.43
N GLU A 16 -0.40 -31.13 12.97
CA GLU A 16 -0.75 -31.42 11.58
C GLU A 16 -0.28 -30.32 10.64
N ALA A 17 -0.50 -29.04 11.01
CA ALA A 17 -0.02 -27.90 10.26
C ALA A 17 1.52 -27.89 10.18
N VAL A 18 2.22 -28.20 11.27
CA VAL A 18 3.69 -28.34 11.28
C VAL A 18 4.14 -29.48 10.38
N LYS A 19 3.48 -30.64 10.44
CA LYS A 19 3.79 -31.81 9.59
C LYS A 19 3.58 -31.49 8.10
N TYR A 20 2.49 -30.78 7.77
CA TYR A 20 2.19 -30.31 6.42
C TYR A 20 3.28 -29.37 5.90
N ILE A 21 3.66 -28.36 6.68
CA ILE A 21 4.72 -27.41 6.30
C ILE A 21 6.05 -28.13 6.09
N LEU A 22 6.43 -29.04 7.00
CA LEU A 22 7.69 -29.78 6.87
C LEU A 22 7.71 -30.72 5.67
N LYS A 23 6.56 -31.20 5.19
CA LYS A 23 6.45 -32.01 3.97
C LYS A 23 6.73 -31.19 2.71
N ASN A 24 6.35 -29.91 2.71
CA ASN A 24 6.45 -29.01 1.54
C ASN A 24 7.75 -28.20 1.49
N VAL A 25 8.62 -28.30 2.50
CA VAL A 25 9.89 -27.56 2.56
C VAL A 25 11.02 -28.32 1.86
N LYS A 26 11.85 -27.61 1.08
CA LYS A 26 13.05 -28.15 0.43
C LYS A 26 13.97 -28.83 1.44
N LYS A 27 14.56 -29.98 1.06
CA LYS A 27 15.37 -30.86 1.95
C LYS A 27 16.45 -30.09 2.73
N GLU A 28 17.17 -29.17 2.08
CA GLU A 28 18.29 -28.41 2.67
C GLU A 28 17.90 -27.54 3.89
N ASN A 29 16.65 -27.06 3.95
CA ASN A 29 16.18 -26.20 5.05
C ASN A 29 15.36 -26.96 6.10
N ARG A 30 15.09 -28.25 5.85
CA ARG A 30 14.15 -29.03 6.64
C ARG A 30 14.64 -29.20 8.08
N ASP A 31 15.90 -29.57 8.30
CA ASP A 31 16.42 -29.83 9.66
C ASP A 31 16.44 -28.58 10.55
N LYS A 32 16.86 -27.44 9.99
CA LYS A 32 16.87 -26.16 10.71
C LYS A 32 15.45 -25.71 11.06
N LEU A 33 14.50 -25.95 10.15
CA LEU A 33 13.10 -25.61 10.36
C LEU A 33 12.46 -26.56 11.36
N THR A 34 12.71 -27.88 11.26
CA THR A 34 12.23 -28.89 12.21
C THR A 34 12.65 -28.56 13.63
N LYS A 35 13.93 -28.24 13.86
CA LYS A 35 14.42 -27.83 15.20
C LYS A 35 13.66 -26.63 15.77
N LYS A 36 13.35 -25.63 14.93
CA LYS A 36 12.56 -24.45 15.34
C LYS A 36 11.10 -24.82 15.61
N LEU A 37 10.50 -25.62 14.74
CA LEU A 37 9.08 -25.95 14.79
C LEU A 37 8.73 -26.99 15.87
N HIS A 38 9.67 -27.86 16.23
CA HIS A 38 9.47 -28.89 17.25
C HIS A 38 9.09 -28.29 18.61
N SER A 39 9.58 -27.07 18.92
CA SER A 39 9.23 -26.34 20.14
C SER A 39 7.76 -25.91 20.24
N PHE A 40 6.99 -26.03 19.16
CA PHE A 40 5.58 -25.65 19.09
C PHE A 40 4.62 -26.83 19.02
N ILE A 41 5.10 -28.04 18.72
CA ILE A 41 4.24 -29.24 18.55
C ILE A 41 3.43 -29.55 19.81
N ASN A 42 4.01 -29.32 20.99
CA ASN A 42 3.37 -29.61 22.27
C ASN A 42 2.60 -28.43 22.87
N LYS A 43 2.49 -27.30 22.16
CA LYS A 43 1.81 -26.10 22.67
C LYS A 43 0.35 -26.09 22.27
N ASN A 44 -0.50 -25.62 23.19
CA ASN A 44 -1.90 -25.38 22.87
C ASN A 44 -2.07 -24.17 21.95
N ASN A 45 -3.16 -24.14 21.17
CA ASN A 45 -3.46 -23.05 20.23
C ASN A 45 -3.37 -21.65 20.88
N ARG A 46 -3.90 -21.49 22.09
CA ARG A 46 -3.83 -20.22 22.84
C ARG A 46 -2.39 -19.80 23.14
N GLU A 47 -1.56 -20.72 23.60
CA GLU A 47 -0.16 -20.45 23.94
C GLU A 47 0.67 -20.13 22.69
N PHE A 48 0.38 -20.82 21.58
CA PHE A 48 0.99 -20.53 20.29
C PHE A 48 0.64 -19.12 19.80
N ILE A 49 -0.64 -18.72 19.86
CA ILE A 49 -1.10 -17.38 19.48
C ILE A 49 -0.46 -16.29 20.35
N ILE A 50 -0.41 -16.48 21.68
CA ILE A 50 0.24 -15.53 22.61
C ILE A 50 1.72 -15.36 22.23
N ARG A 51 2.42 -16.47 22.01
CA ARG A 51 3.84 -16.43 21.64
C ARG A 51 4.07 -15.80 20.27
N TYR A 52 3.20 -16.06 19.31
CA TYR A 52 3.24 -15.40 18.01
C TYR A 52 3.06 -13.89 18.14
N ASN A 53 2.03 -13.44 18.86
CA ASN A 53 1.75 -12.02 19.08
C ASN A 53 2.92 -11.32 19.81
N PHE A 54 3.54 -11.98 20.78
CA PHE A 54 4.72 -11.48 21.47
C PHE A 54 5.90 -11.27 20.50
N ILE A 55 6.18 -12.26 19.63
CA ILE A 55 7.23 -12.15 18.62
C ILE A 55 6.94 -11.03 17.61
N CYS A 56 5.68 -10.90 17.18
CA CYS A 56 5.26 -9.81 16.29
C CYS A 56 5.45 -8.44 16.96
N PHE A 57 5.14 -8.33 18.25
CA PHE A 57 5.36 -7.12 19.04
C PHE A 57 6.86 -6.78 19.16
N ASP A 58 7.70 -7.75 19.51
CA ASP A 58 9.15 -7.56 19.60
C ASP A 58 9.75 -7.15 18.26
N HIS A 59 9.33 -7.81 17.17
CA HIS A 59 9.73 -7.45 15.82
C HIS A 59 9.33 -6.01 15.47
N ALA A 60 8.10 -5.60 15.79
CA ALA A 60 7.63 -4.23 15.59
C ALA A 60 8.46 -3.22 16.40
N CYS A 61 8.81 -3.55 17.65
CA CYS A 61 9.66 -2.73 18.50
C CYS A 61 11.07 -2.56 17.91
N LEU A 62 11.69 -3.64 17.44
CA LEU A 62 13.00 -3.61 16.80
C LEU A 62 12.97 -2.80 15.50
N ASN A 63 11.95 -3.00 14.66
CA ASN A 63 11.76 -2.23 13.44
C ASN A 63 11.57 -0.72 13.73
N ALA A 64 10.85 -0.37 14.80
CA ALA A 64 10.69 1.01 15.24
C ALA A 64 12.03 1.62 15.68
N LYS A 65 12.85 0.88 16.45
CA LYS A 65 14.21 1.31 16.86
C LYS A 65 15.12 1.54 15.64
N GLN A 66 15.15 0.59 14.70
CA GLN A 66 15.91 0.74 13.44
C GLN A 66 15.44 1.96 12.65
N SER A 67 14.12 2.16 12.55
CA SER A 67 13.53 3.30 11.83
C SER A 67 13.88 4.63 12.49
N ALA A 68 13.86 4.71 13.82
CA ALA A 68 14.25 5.89 14.58
C ALA A 68 15.71 6.26 14.33
N LEU A 69 16.61 5.27 14.39
CA LEU A 69 18.04 5.47 14.10
C LEU A 69 18.25 5.94 12.66
N LYS A 70 17.55 5.35 11.69
CA LYS A 70 17.61 5.77 10.28
C LYS A 70 17.16 7.23 10.11
N VAL A 71 16.08 7.64 10.77
CA VAL A 71 15.60 9.03 10.75
C VAL A 71 16.62 9.97 11.38
N TYR A 72 17.20 9.58 12.52
CA TYR A 72 18.23 10.35 13.21
C TYR A 72 19.45 10.58 12.32
N ILE A 73 19.97 9.55 11.66
CA ILE A 73 21.11 9.68 10.73
C ILE A 73 20.74 10.55 9.51
N ASN A 74 19.56 10.34 8.91
CA ASN A 74 19.12 11.14 7.77
C ASN A 74 18.91 12.62 8.12
N MET A 75 18.65 12.95 9.39
CA MET A 75 18.51 14.33 9.85
C MET A 75 19.80 15.12 9.66
N PHE A 76 20.97 14.57 10.00
CA PHE A 76 22.26 15.27 9.83
C PHE A 76 22.49 15.72 8.40
N TYR A 77 22.27 14.81 7.44
CA TYR A 77 22.40 15.12 6.03
C TYR A 77 21.45 16.24 5.58
N ASN A 78 20.20 16.23 6.05
CA ASN A 78 19.21 17.24 5.69
C ASN A 78 19.52 18.60 6.32
N GLU A 79 19.96 18.63 7.59
CA GLU A 79 20.28 19.88 8.31
C GLU A 79 21.53 20.57 7.74
N VAL A 80 22.48 19.83 7.17
CA VAL A 80 23.61 20.42 6.43
C VAL A 80 23.13 21.25 5.23
N GLY A 81 21.98 20.91 4.63
CA GLY A 81 21.36 21.69 3.56
C GLY A 81 20.42 22.79 4.04
N ASN A 82 20.20 22.94 5.35
CA ASN A 82 19.31 23.95 5.93
C ASN A 82 20.07 25.25 6.20
N SER A 83 19.73 26.32 5.48
CA SER A 83 20.40 27.62 5.63
C SER A 83 20.26 28.27 7.00
N ARG A 84 19.36 27.76 7.87
CA ARG A 84 19.18 28.22 9.24
C ARG A 84 20.02 27.45 10.27
N PHE A 85 20.70 26.39 9.85
CA PHE A 85 21.49 25.54 10.75
C PHE A 85 22.92 26.08 10.90
N PRO A 86 23.52 26.10 12.12
CA PRO A 86 24.87 26.63 12.32
C PRO A 86 25.96 25.94 11.50
N PHE A 87 25.77 24.68 11.12
CA PHE A 87 26.71 23.92 10.29
C PHE A 87 26.24 23.77 8.84
N PHE A 88 25.52 24.76 8.32
CA PHE A 88 25.06 24.78 6.93
C PHE A 88 26.25 24.69 5.95
N SER A 89 26.19 23.72 5.03
CA SER A 89 27.15 23.54 3.95
C SER A 89 26.44 23.06 2.68
N LEU A 90 26.03 24.02 1.85
CA LEU A 90 25.42 23.73 0.56
C LEU A 90 26.32 22.88 -0.36
N PRO A 91 27.65 23.11 -0.46
CA PRO A 91 28.51 22.27 -1.29
C PRO A 91 28.51 20.80 -0.84
N LEU A 92 28.45 20.54 0.47
CA LEU A 92 28.38 19.19 1.01
C LEU A 92 27.05 18.51 0.70
N ALA A 93 25.92 19.20 0.96
CA ALA A 93 24.59 18.68 0.63
C ALA A 93 24.42 18.42 -0.88
N GLY A 94 24.91 19.35 -1.70
CA GLY A 94 24.93 19.23 -3.16
C GLY A 94 25.81 18.08 -3.64
N GLY A 95 27.03 17.94 -3.08
CA GLY A 95 27.96 16.86 -3.41
C GLY A 95 27.36 15.48 -3.15
N VAL A 96 26.73 15.28 -1.98
CA VAL A 96 26.07 14.00 -1.64
C VAL A 96 24.87 13.73 -2.56
N THR A 97 24.04 14.72 -2.88
CA THR A 97 22.91 14.56 -3.82
C THR A 97 23.40 14.15 -5.21
N SER A 98 24.42 14.84 -5.73
CA SER A 98 24.98 14.59 -7.05
C SER A 98 25.66 13.22 -7.13
N ALA A 99 26.44 12.84 -6.11
CA ALA A 99 27.07 11.53 -6.04
C ALA A 99 26.02 10.40 -6.01
N ASN A 100 24.94 10.56 -5.22
CA ASN A 100 23.84 9.60 -5.20
C ASN A 100 23.16 9.46 -6.57
N GLN A 101 22.88 10.57 -7.26
CA GLN A 101 22.28 10.53 -8.59
C GLN A 101 23.20 9.86 -9.62
N ARG A 102 24.51 10.15 -9.58
CA ARG A 102 25.51 9.50 -10.43
C ARG A 102 25.51 7.99 -10.20
N ASN A 103 25.57 7.56 -8.95
CA ASN A 103 25.64 6.14 -8.61
C ASN A 103 24.37 5.37 -9.02
N ILE A 104 23.18 5.97 -8.88
CA ILE A 104 21.92 5.35 -9.34
C ILE A 104 21.92 5.18 -10.87
N LYS A 105 22.38 6.18 -11.62
CA LYS A 105 22.44 6.10 -13.08
C LYS A 105 23.41 5.01 -13.53
N LEU A 106 24.61 4.96 -12.96
CA LEU A 106 25.62 3.94 -13.29
C LEU A 106 25.13 2.50 -13.08
N VAL A 107 24.33 2.26 -12.04
CA VAL A 107 23.80 0.92 -11.76
C VAL A 107 22.68 0.54 -12.73
N THR A 108 21.97 1.51 -13.30
CA THR A 108 20.83 1.27 -14.20
C THR A 108 21.30 0.65 -15.52
N ASP A 109 22.50 1.02 -16.00
CA ASP A 109 23.07 0.56 -17.26
C ASP A 109 23.57 -0.90 -17.21
N LEU A 110 23.58 -1.53 -16.03
CA LEU A 110 24.08 -2.89 -15.81
C LEU A 110 23.00 -3.99 -15.95
N TYR A 111 21.76 -3.64 -16.31
CA TYR A 111 20.64 -4.59 -16.37
C TYR A 111 20.31 -5.03 -17.80
N PRO A 112 20.71 -6.24 -18.24
CA PRO A 112 20.35 -6.73 -19.57
C PRO A 112 18.94 -7.34 -19.59
N GLU A 113 18.15 -6.98 -20.59
CA GLU A 113 16.76 -7.45 -20.80
C GLU A 113 16.69 -8.92 -21.29
N GLU A 114 17.82 -9.47 -21.70
CA GLU A 114 17.95 -10.80 -22.31
C GLU A 114 17.51 -11.97 -21.40
N TYR A 115 17.52 -11.77 -20.08
CA TYR A 115 17.18 -12.82 -19.11
C TYR A 115 15.77 -13.41 -19.24
N PHE A 116 14.85 -12.69 -19.87
CA PHE A 116 13.46 -13.12 -20.02
C PHE A 116 13.13 -13.64 -21.41
N GLN A 117 14.04 -13.58 -22.38
CA GLN A 117 13.77 -13.94 -23.77
C GLN A 117 13.32 -15.39 -23.94
N GLU A 118 13.96 -16.34 -23.25
CA GLU A 118 13.55 -17.74 -23.27
C GLU A 118 12.15 -17.94 -22.70
N CYS A 119 11.84 -17.27 -21.59
CA CYS A 119 10.54 -17.33 -20.93
C CYS A 119 9.43 -16.73 -21.82
N ASN A 120 9.72 -15.59 -22.44
CA ASN A 120 8.82 -14.90 -23.36
C ASN A 120 8.57 -15.74 -24.62
N THR A 121 9.64 -16.28 -25.22
CA THR A 121 9.57 -17.16 -26.40
C THR A 121 8.76 -18.41 -26.10
N ALA A 122 8.99 -19.06 -24.95
CA ALA A 122 8.25 -20.24 -24.54
C ALA A 122 6.76 -19.97 -24.32
N TYR A 123 6.39 -18.77 -23.83
CA TYR A 123 4.99 -18.37 -23.69
C TYR A 123 4.35 -18.04 -25.04
N ASN A 124 5.04 -17.26 -25.88
CA ASN A 124 4.52 -16.78 -27.17
C ASN A 124 4.39 -17.89 -28.22
N ASN A 125 5.27 -18.89 -28.20
CA ASN A 125 5.26 -19.99 -29.18
C ASN A 125 4.14 -21.02 -28.94
N GLY A 126 3.22 -20.78 -28.00
CA GLY A 126 2.04 -21.63 -27.81
C GLY A 126 2.32 -22.98 -27.16
N ASN A 127 3.47 -23.16 -26.48
CA ASN A 127 3.89 -24.40 -25.79
C ASN A 127 2.96 -24.83 -24.61
N GLY A 128 1.73 -24.30 -24.50
CA GLY A 128 0.77 -24.67 -23.46
C GLY A 128 1.15 -24.21 -22.06
N ILE A 129 2.08 -23.26 -21.91
CA ILE A 129 2.44 -22.70 -20.60
C ILE A 129 1.28 -21.83 -20.11
N SER A 130 0.66 -22.23 -18.99
CA SER A 130 -0.38 -21.41 -18.35
C SER A 130 0.20 -20.06 -17.94
N LYS A 131 -0.65 -19.04 -17.93
CA LYS A 131 -0.27 -17.68 -17.53
C LYS A 131 0.35 -17.62 -16.14
N GLU A 132 -0.20 -18.41 -15.22
CA GLU A 132 0.32 -18.56 -13.86
C GLU A 132 1.73 -19.18 -13.85
N LYS A 133 1.99 -20.19 -14.69
CA LYS A 133 3.32 -20.80 -14.80
C LYS A 133 4.33 -19.81 -15.37
N TYR A 134 3.96 -19.05 -16.39
CA TYR A 134 4.77 -17.98 -16.95
C TYR A 134 5.12 -16.92 -15.88
N TRP A 135 4.12 -16.43 -15.15
CA TRP A 135 4.32 -15.46 -14.06
C TRP A 135 5.22 -15.97 -12.94
N ASN A 136 5.04 -17.23 -12.53
CA ASN A 136 5.91 -17.87 -11.55
C ASN A 136 7.36 -17.92 -12.03
N GLU A 137 7.61 -18.30 -13.29
CA GLU A 137 8.95 -18.35 -13.84
C GLU A 137 9.58 -16.96 -13.97
N MET A 138 8.83 -15.95 -14.41
CA MET A 138 9.29 -14.55 -14.47
C MET A 138 9.80 -14.06 -13.11
N VAL A 139 9.03 -14.31 -12.04
CA VAL A 139 9.42 -13.91 -10.68
C VAL A 139 10.64 -14.70 -10.20
N LYS A 140 10.70 -16.01 -10.45
CA LYS A 140 11.87 -16.83 -10.08
C LYS A 140 13.15 -16.37 -10.78
N ILE A 141 13.08 -16.12 -12.09
CA ILE A 141 14.19 -15.59 -12.88
C ILE A 141 14.63 -14.25 -12.28
N SER A 142 13.68 -13.35 -12.02
CA SER A 142 13.97 -12.03 -11.42
C SER A 142 14.69 -12.16 -10.07
N ILE A 143 14.19 -13.00 -9.15
CA ILE A 143 14.81 -13.21 -7.84
C ILE A 143 16.25 -13.75 -7.98
N ARG A 144 16.48 -14.72 -8.89
CA ARG A 144 17.80 -15.30 -9.14
C ARG A 144 18.77 -14.27 -9.72
N VAL A 145 18.37 -13.63 -10.82
CA VAL A 145 19.18 -12.65 -11.55
C VAL A 145 19.55 -11.46 -10.66
N MET A 146 18.61 -10.98 -9.83
CA MET A 146 18.87 -9.88 -8.90
C MET A 146 19.96 -10.21 -7.88
N GLY A 147 20.13 -11.48 -7.50
CA GLY A 147 21.23 -11.93 -6.65
C GLY A 147 22.59 -11.78 -7.32
N GLU A 148 22.73 -12.24 -8.55
CA GLU A 148 23.95 -12.13 -9.34
C GLU A 148 24.27 -10.66 -9.69
N LEU A 149 23.24 -9.90 -10.07
CA LEU A 149 23.36 -8.48 -10.36
C LEU A 149 23.83 -7.70 -9.14
N ARG A 150 23.27 -7.99 -7.96
CA ARG A 150 23.68 -7.37 -6.70
C ARG A 150 25.19 -7.52 -6.49
N ASP A 151 25.73 -8.71 -6.74
CA ASP A 151 27.14 -8.99 -6.50
C ASP A 151 28.03 -8.28 -7.54
N LYS A 152 27.65 -8.32 -8.82
CA LYS A 152 28.31 -7.54 -9.89
C LYS A 152 28.29 -6.03 -9.61
N VAL A 153 27.15 -5.48 -9.20
CA VAL A 153 26.99 -4.06 -8.84
C VAL A 153 27.86 -3.71 -7.64
N ASN A 154 27.91 -4.56 -6.61
CA ASN A 154 28.74 -4.31 -5.44
C ASN A 154 30.25 -4.33 -5.75
N GLU A 155 30.70 -5.24 -6.63
CA GLU A 155 32.08 -5.23 -7.11
C GLU A 155 32.39 -3.96 -7.91
N PHE A 156 31.47 -3.55 -8.79
CA PHE A 156 31.60 -2.31 -9.56
C PHE A 156 31.68 -1.08 -8.64
N LEU A 157 30.76 -0.94 -7.70
CA LEU A 157 30.73 0.17 -6.75
C LEU A 157 31.96 0.21 -5.85
N LYS A 158 32.52 -0.96 -5.49
CA LYS A 158 33.77 -1.05 -4.72
C LYS A 158 34.96 -0.55 -5.53
N LYS A 159 35.03 -0.88 -6.82
CA LYS A 159 36.09 -0.41 -7.73
C LYS A 159 35.99 1.11 -7.96
N ASP A 160 34.79 1.64 -8.18
CA ASP A 160 34.55 3.07 -8.45
C ASP A 160 34.75 3.93 -7.19
N ASN A 161 34.13 3.59 -6.07
CA ASN A 161 34.19 4.40 -4.84
C ASN A 161 35.40 4.12 -3.95
N ARG A 162 36.20 3.09 -4.28
CA ARG A 162 37.33 2.59 -3.46
C ARG A 162 36.94 2.27 -2.01
N SER A 163 35.66 2.00 -1.75
CA SER A 163 35.13 1.72 -0.42
C SER A 163 33.99 0.71 -0.49
N THR A 164 33.69 0.09 0.65
CA THR A 164 32.61 -0.90 0.78
C THR A 164 31.39 -0.36 1.53
N TYR A 165 31.33 0.96 1.79
CA TYR A 165 30.22 1.58 2.50
C TYR A 165 28.92 1.57 1.69
N LEU A 166 29.03 1.79 0.38
CA LEU A 166 27.89 1.73 -0.53
C LEU A 166 27.71 0.29 -1.02
N LYS A 167 26.59 -0.33 -0.65
CA LYS A 167 26.27 -1.70 -1.00
C LYS A 167 24.80 -1.81 -1.43
N MET A 168 24.56 -2.41 -2.58
CA MET A 168 23.24 -2.82 -3.02
C MET A 168 22.84 -4.10 -2.30
N THR A 169 21.59 -4.13 -1.83
CA THR A 169 20.96 -5.30 -1.23
C THR A 169 19.65 -5.58 -1.94
N TYR A 170 19.40 -6.85 -2.22
CA TYR A 170 18.09 -7.27 -2.73
C TYR A 170 17.06 -7.20 -1.60
N GLU A 171 15.93 -6.53 -1.84
CA GLU A 171 14.83 -6.41 -0.87
C GLU A 171 13.61 -7.24 -1.32
N GLU A 172 13.11 -6.99 -2.53
CA GLU A 172 11.89 -7.59 -3.06
C GLU A 172 11.76 -7.41 -4.58
N VAL A 173 10.93 -8.25 -5.21
CA VAL A 173 10.38 -8.05 -6.56
C VAL A 173 8.89 -7.72 -6.42
N LEU A 174 8.43 -6.68 -7.10
CA LEU A 174 7.00 -6.33 -7.16
C LEU A 174 6.40 -6.83 -8.47
N PHE A 175 5.49 -7.79 -8.39
CA PHE A 175 4.81 -8.35 -9.55
C PHE A 175 3.51 -9.06 -9.12
N LEU A 176 2.34 -8.85 -9.67
CA LEU A 176 1.93 -7.80 -10.61
C LEU A 176 2.06 -6.42 -9.95
N VAL A 177 2.32 -5.40 -10.76
CA VAL A 177 2.47 -4.02 -10.30
C VAL A 177 1.66 -3.07 -11.17
N VAL A 178 0.98 -2.10 -10.55
CA VAL A 178 0.20 -1.08 -11.21
C VAL A 178 0.79 0.28 -10.86
N PHE A 179 1.27 0.98 -11.89
CA PHE A 179 1.79 2.34 -11.78
C PHE A 179 0.70 3.34 -12.17
N ILE A 180 0.27 4.16 -11.21
CA ILE A 180 -0.73 5.22 -11.43
C ILE A 180 -0.04 6.58 -11.66
N GLY A 181 1.15 6.76 -11.08
CA GLY A 181 1.94 7.96 -11.31
C GLY A 181 3.19 8.02 -10.43
N LYS A 182 3.93 9.14 -10.50
CA LYS A 182 5.14 9.34 -9.70
C LYS A 182 4.84 9.14 -8.21
N LYS A 183 5.53 8.18 -7.59
CA LYS A 183 5.35 7.75 -6.18
C LYS A 183 3.95 7.22 -5.86
N LYS A 184 3.15 6.81 -6.85
CA LYS A 184 1.81 6.24 -6.71
C LYS A 184 1.73 4.91 -7.45
N TYR A 185 1.86 3.81 -6.72
CA TYR A 185 1.79 2.47 -7.28
C TYR A 185 1.45 1.45 -6.20
N TYR A 186 0.94 0.31 -6.63
CA TYR A 186 0.69 -0.84 -5.78
C TYR A 186 1.06 -2.13 -6.50
N GLY A 187 1.32 -3.19 -5.75
CA GLY A 187 1.63 -4.49 -6.33
C GLY A 187 1.78 -5.58 -5.29
N ILE A 188 2.04 -6.79 -5.77
CA ILE A 188 2.27 -7.95 -4.95
C ILE A 188 3.78 -8.10 -4.71
N LYS A 189 4.16 -8.26 -3.44
CA LYS A 189 5.55 -8.36 -3.01
C LYS A 189 6.02 -9.81 -2.98
N HIS A 190 7.12 -10.08 -3.68
CA HIS A 190 7.84 -11.35 -3.64
C HIS A 190 9.22 -11.14 -3.01
N ILE A 191 9.55 -11.91 -1.97
CA ILE A 191 10.80 -11.73 -1.21
C ILE A 191 11.79 -12.86 -1.50
N LYS A 192 11.38 -14.12 -1.37
CA LYS A 192 12.28 -15.27 -1.57
C LYS A 192 11.74 -16.25 -2.60
N GLU A 193 10.43 -16.37 -2.63
CA GLU A 193 9.70 -17.24 -3.53
C GLU A 193 8.52 -16.44 -4.10
N PRO A 194 8.04 -16.80 -5.31
CA PRO A 194 6.81 -16.24 -5.85
C PRO A 194 5.64 -16.48 -4.90
N ASN A 195 4.81 -15.46 -4.73
CA ASN A 195 3.62 -15.49 -3.87
C ASN A 195 2.47 -14.80 -4.59
N PHE A 196 1.66 -15.57 -5.32
CA PHE A 196 0.50 -15.06 -6.06
C PHE A 196 -0.81 -15.11 -5.27
N ASN A 197 -0.77 -15.60 -4.02
CA ASN A 197 -1.89 -15.56 -3.09
C ASN A 197 -1.54 -14.66 -1.90
N PRO A 198 -1.36 -13.34 -2.12
CA PRO A 198 -1.05 -12.43 -1.03
C PRO A 198 -2.26 -12.31 -0.10
N ASP A 199 -1.96 -12.16 1.18
CA ASP A 199 -2.91 -11.63 2.14
C ASP A 199 -3.36 -10.23 1.66
N PRO A 200 -4.68 -9.98 1.50
CA PRO A 200 -5.20 -8.71 1.01
C PRO A 200 -4.70 -7.49 1.80
N ASP A 201 -4.47 -7.66 3.10
CA ASP A 201 -3.97 -6.58 3.96
C ASP A 201 -2.45 -6.36 3.87
N LYS A 202 -1.72 -7.25 3.17
CA LYS A 202 -0.26 -7.20 2.99
C LYS A 202 0.18 -6.76 1.59
N LEU A 203 -0.74 -6.25 0.77
CA LEU A 203 -0.40 -5.69 -0.53
C LEU A 203 0.58 -4.50 -0.39
N PHE A 204 1.53 -4.41 -1.33
CA PHE A 204 2.46 -3.30 -1.35
C PHE A 204 1.74 -2.07 -1.92
N ILE A 205 1.57 -1.01 -1.13
CA ILE A 205 0.88 0.21 -1.55
C ILE A 205 1.76 1.42 -1.24
N ARG A 206 2.07 2.23 -2.26
CA ARG A 206 2.85 3.46 -2.11
C ARG A 206 2.11 4.66 -2.66
N GLY A 207 1.89 5.65 -1.79
CA GLY A 207 1.41 7.00 -2.13
C GLY A 207 -0.01 7.12 -2.69
N ILE A 208 -0.70 5.99 -2.86
CA ILE A 208 -2.13 5.91 -3.19
C ILE A 208 -2.95 6.46 -2.02
N ASN A 209 -4.16 6.93 -2.32
CA ASN A 209 -4.97 7.63 -1.34
C ASN A 209 -5.40 6.73 -0.16
N ILE A 210 -5.52 5.42 -0.37
CA ILE A 210 -5.82 4.40 0.67
C ILE A 210 -4.92 4.54 1.91
N VAL A 211 -3.61 4.76 1.71
CA VAL A 211 -2.64 4.81 2.81
C VAL A 211 -2.55 6.20 3.46
N LYS A 212 -3.31 7.19 2.98
CA LYS A 212 -3.27 8.56 3.51
C LYS A 212 -4.31 8.73 4.62
N ARG A 213 -3.84 9.15 5.80
CA ARG A 213 -4.64 9.40 7.03
C ARG A 213 -5.81 10.40 6.89
N ARG A 214 -5.98 11.07 5.75
CA ARG A 214 -7.02 12.10 5.54
C ARG A 214 -8.29 11.56 4.89
N GLN A 215 -8.22 10.36 4.32
CA GLN A 215 -9.34 9.79 3.58
C GLN A 215 -10.40 9.21 4.52
N SER A 216 -11.62 9.11 3.99
CA SER A 216 -12.73 8.49 4.68
C SER A 216 -12.54 6.97 4.75
N LYS A 217 -13.10 6.32 5.77
CA LYS A 217 -13.01 4.86 5.91
C LYS A 217 -13.71 4.16 4.75
N LEU A 218 -14.85 4.71 4.31
CA LEU A 218 -15.58 4.22 3.15
C LEU A 218 -14.69 4.20 1.90
N PHE A 219 -14.01 5.32 1.61
CA PHE A 219 -13.10 5.42 0.48
C PHE A 219 -11.99 4.37 0.54
N CYS A 220 -11.38 4.17 1.72
CA CYS A 220 -10.38 3.13 1.92
C CYS A 220 -10.92 1.71 1.71
N LYS A 221 -12.19 1.42 2.04
CA LYS A 221 -12.82 0.11 1.83
C LYS A 221 -13.05 -0.16 0.34
N ILE A 222 -13.72 0.77 -0.34
CA ILE A 222 -14.01 0.67 -1.78
C ILE A 222 -12.72 0.51 -2.58
N ASP A 223 -11.73 1.35 -2.31
CA ASP A 223 -10.44 1.28 -3.00
C ASP A 223 -9.70 -0.04 -2.72
N LYS A 224 -9.81 -0.61 -1.52
CA LYS A 224 -9.23 -1.93 -1.21
C LYS A 224 -9.92 -3.03 -2.01
N GLU A 225 -11.25 -3.02 -2.10
CA GLU A 225 -12.02 -3.97 -2.89
C GLU A 225 -11.63 -3.90 -4.38
N ILE A 226 -11.50 -2.68 -4.92
CA ILE A 226 -11.04 -2.45 -6.29
C ILE A 226 -9.63 -3.03 -6.51
N ILE A 227 -8.71 -2.81 -5.57
CA ILE A 227 -7.36 -3.34 -5.67
C ILE A 227 -7.34 -4.87 -5.64
N ILE A 228 -8.17 -5.51 -4.82
CA ILE A 228 -8.17 -6.98 -4.65
C ILE A 228 -8.80 -7.66 -5.87
N LEU A 229 -9.92 -7.14 -6.35
CA LEU A 229 -10.69 -7.78 -7.42
C LEU A 229 -10.00 -7.68 -8.79
N TYR A 230 -9.12 -6.69 -9.00
CA TYR A 230 -8.37 -6.40 -10.25
C TYR A 230 -9.22 -6.32 -11.55
N GLN A 231 -10.51 -6.60 -11.49
CA GLN A 231 -11.53 -6.52 -12.53
C GLN A 231 -12.87 -6.17 -11.87
N ILE A 232 -13.69 -5.42 -12.61
CA ILE A 232 -15.02 -4.90 -12.28
C ILE A 232 -15.08 -3.77 -11.24
N VAL A 233 -14.21 -2.76 -11.43
CA VAL A 233 -14.38 -1.41 -10.81
C VAL A 233 -15.82 -0.92 -10.94
N GLU A 234 -16.42 -1.13 -12.11
CA GLU A 234 -17.77 -0.70 -12.41
C GLU A 234 -18.82 -1.39 -11.53
N GLU A 235 -18.68 -2.68 -11.24
CA GLU A 235 -19.63 -3.42 -10.41
C GLU A 235 -19.47 -3.07 -8.93
N VAL A 236 -18.23 -2.95 -8.45
CA VAL A 236 -17.96 -2.47 -7.09
C VAL A 236 -18.60 -1.09 -6.89
N LEU A 237 -18.43 -0.18 -7.86
CA LEU A 237 -19.04 1.15 -7.82
C LEU A 237 -20.57 1.08 -7.92
N LYS A 238 -21.14 0.30 -8.85
CA LYS A 238 -22.60 0.12 -8.99
C LYS A 238 -23.22 -0.44 -7.71
N ASN A 239 -22.60 -1.45 -7.11
CA ASN A 239 -23.06 -2.06 -5.85
C ASN A 239 -22.95 -1.06 -4.69
N THR A 240 -21.87 -0.27 -4.62
CA THR A 240 -21.72 0.78 -3.62
C THR A 240 -22.82 1.84 -3.73
N VAL A 241 -23.14 2.27 -4.96
CA VAL A 241 -24.20 3.26 -5.22
C VAL A 241 -25.58 2.69 -4.87
N LYS A 242 -25.87 1.45 -5.26
CA LYS A 242 -27.14 0.78 -4.91
C LYS A 242 -27.32 0.65 -3.38
N ASN A 243 -26.23 0.38 -2.66
CA ASN A 243 -26.24 0.23 -1.21
C ASN A 243 -25.95 1.55 -0.46
N SER A 244 -26.07 2.70 -1.13
CA SER A 244 -25.75 4.01 -0.55
C SER A 244 -26.55 4.36 0.69
N SER A 245 -27.80 3.89 0.78
CA SER A 245 -28.68 4.05 1.95
C SER A 245 -28.16 3.34 3.21
N GLN A 246 -27.28 2.34 3.05
CA GLN A 246 -26.68 1.59 4.15
C GLN A 246 -25.36 2.22 4.65
N ILE A 247 -24.88 3.27 3.98
CA ILE A 247 -23.61 3.91 4.34
C ILE A 247 -23.76 4.67 5.65
N VAL A 248 -23.02 4.24 6.67
CA VAL A 248 -22.95 4.94 7.95
C VAL A 248 -22.13 6.23 7.79
N ILE A 249 -22.71 7.40 8.11
CA ILE A 249 -22.07 8.73 7.99
C ILE A 249 -20.67 8.78 8.63
N ASN A 250 -20.47 8.06 9.73
CA ASN A 250 -19.17 7.97 10.41
C ASN A 250 -18.04 7.42 9.51
N GLU A 251 -18.36 6.62 8.51
CA GLU A 251 -17.40 6.09 7.55
C GLU A 251 -17.00 7.10 6.48
N CYS A 252 -17.81 8.14 6.27
CA CYS A 252 -17.56 9.24 5.34
C CYS A 252 -16.71 10.37 5.94
N ILE A 253 -16.41 10.31 7.24
CA ILE A 253 -15.64 11.36 7.93
C ILE A 253 -14.23 11.46 7.35
N GLN A 254 -13.87 12.67 6.92
CA GLN A 254 -12.51 13.02 6.51
C GLN A 254 -11.83 13.89 7.57
N THR A 255 -10.50 13.77 7.67
CA THR A 255 -9.71 14.53 8.64
C THR A 255 -8.78 15.51 7.95
N TYR A 256 -8.90 16.79 8.31
CA TYR A 256 -8.10 17.88 7.76
C TYR A 256 -7.29 18.58 8.86
N ALA A 257 -6.28 19.33 8.43
CA ALA A 257 -5.47 20.19 9.30
C ALA A 257 -5.45 21.59 8.70
N TRP A 258 -5.88 22.59 9.46
CA TRP A 258 -5.79 23.97 9.00
C TRP A 258 -4.41 24.54 9.31
N LYS A 259 -3.68 24.91 8.25
CA LYS A 259 -2.35 25.52 8.32
C LYS A 259 -2.42 26.89 7.65
N SER A 260 -2.20 27.96 8.41
CA SER A 260 -2.32 29.35 7.93
C SER A 260 -1.28 29.68 6.87
N ASP A 261 -0.09 29.10 7.00
CA ASP A 261 1.05 29.20 6.08
C ASP A 261 0.82 28.52 4.73
N LYS A 262 -0.17 27.61 4.61
CA LYS A 262 -0.41 26.84 3.39
C LYS A 262 -1.64 27.32 2.64
N ASN A 263 -1.51 27.50 1.32
CA ASN A 263 -2.62 27.89 0.45
C ASN A 263 -3.51 26.70 0.03
N ASN A 264 -4.12 26.02 1.00
CA ASN A 264 -5.12 25.00 0.70
C ASN A 264 -6.48 25.69 0.45
N LYS A 265 -6.82 25.91 -0.84
CA LYS A 265 -8.05 26.59 -1.26
C LYS A 265 -9.31 25.96 -0.64
N PHE A 266 -9.39 24.63 -0.63
CA PHE A 266 -10.54 23.89 -0.07
C PHE A 266 -10.69 24.14 1.43
N VAL A 267 -9.63 23.94 2.22
CA VAL A 267 -9.67 24.16 3.68
C VAL A 267 -9.94 25.64 4.01
N LYS A 268 -9.39 26.58 3.24
CA LYS A 268 -9.68 28.01 3.41
C LYS A 268 -11.15 28.33 3.17
N ARG A 269 -11.74 27.83 2.08
CA ARG A 269 -13.17 27.99 1.78
C ARG A 269 -14.05 27.39 2.89
N PHE A 270 -13.74 26.17 3.32
CA PHE A 270 -14.45 25.50 4.41
C PHE A 270 -14.41 26.32 5.72
N ILE A 271 -13.23 26.77 6.16
CA ILE A 271 -13.09 27.59 7.37
C ILE A 271 -13.82 28.93 7.23
N SER A 272 -13.79 29.55 6.05
CA SER A 272 -14.54 30.78 5.78
C SER A 272 -16.05 30.56 5.92
N GLN A 273 -16.56 29.45 5.38
CA GLN A 273 -17.98 29.09 5.46
C GLN A 273 -18.41 28.79 6.90
N ILE A 274 -17.62 28.00 7.65
CA ILE A 274 -17.86 27.73 9.08
C ILE A 274 -17.92 29.03 9.88
N LYS A 275 -16.98 29.97 9.64
CA LYS A 275 -16.97 31.27 10.32
C LYS A 275 -18.18 32.12 9.97
N SER A 276 -18.57 32.15 8.70
CA SER A 276 -19.76 32.89 8.25
C SER A 276 -21.03 32.34 8.90
N ASN A 277 -21.20 31.02 8.90
CA ASN A 277 -22.37 30.38 9.50
C ASN A 277 -22.42 30.60 11.01
N TYR A 278 -21.28 30.50 11.72
CA TYR A 278 -21.21 30.81 13.15
C TYR A 278 -21.66 32.25 13.46
N VAL A 279 -21.26 33.22 12.64
CA VAL A 279 -21.72 34.61 12.79
C VAL A 279 -23.23 34.73 12.58
N CYS A 280 -23.80 33.99 11.62
CA CYS A 280 -25.25 33.94 11.42
C CYS A 280 -25.97 33.32 12.62
N GLU A 281 -25.51 32.17 13.13
CA GLU A 281 -26.10 31.53 14.32
C GLU A 281 -26.05 32.44 15.54
N VAL A 282 -24.93 33.15 15.77
CA VAL A 282 -24.82 34.13 16.87
C VAL A 282 -25.84 35.26 16.73
N LYS A 283 -26.12 35.73 15.50
CA LYS A 283 -27.14 36.76 15.25
C LYS A 283 -28.55 36.22 15.50
N GLU A 284 -28.85 35.01 15.03
CA GLU A 284 -30.14 34.35 15.23
C GLU A 284 -30.39 34.06 16.72
N SER A 285 -29.41 33.53 17.44
CA SER A 285 -29.53 33.31 18.89
C SER A 285 -29.78 34.62 19.63
N LYS A 286 -29.07 35.71 19.27
CA LYS A 286 -29.32 37.05 19.88
C LYS A 286 -30.75 37.54 19.62
N TRP A 287 -31.29 37.27 18.43
CA TRP A 287 -32.68 37.60 18.10
C TRP A 287 -33.68 36.75 18.89
N LEU A 288 -33.43 35.45 19.05
CA LEU A 288 -34.27 34.53 19.83
C LEU A 288 -34.29 34.89 21.32
N ILE A 289 -33.14 35.26 21.90
CA ILE A 289 -33.04 35.73 23.30
C ILE A 289 -33.90 36.97 23.52
N LYS A 290 -33.89 37.92 22.58
CA LYS A 290 -34.74 39.12 22.65
C LYS A 290 -36.24 38.81 22.62
N LYS A 291 -36.64 37.66 22.07
CA LYS A 291 -38.02 37.18 22.02
C LYS A 291 -38.40 36.22 23.16
N GLY A 292 -37.50 35.97 24.11
CA GLY A 292 -37.76 35.08 25.26
C GLY A 292 -37.80 33.59 24.91
N LEU A 293 -37.22 33.19 23.78
CA LEU A 293 -37.18 31.78 23.33
C LEU A 293 -35.88 31.07 23.78
N VAL A 294 -35.94 29.74 23.87
CA VAL A 294 -34.83 28.88 24.31
C VAL A 294 -33.66 28.93 23.32
N LEU A 295 -32.45 28.92 23.88
CA LEU A 295 -31.18 28.96 23.15
C LEU A 295 -30.90 27.63 22.45
N ILE A 296 -30.64 27.65 21.15
CA ILE A 296 -30.10 26.52 20.40
C ILE A 296 -28.57 26.54 20.55
N LEU A 297 -27.97 25.40 20.91
CA LEU A 297 -26.52 25.23 21.00
C LEU A 297 -25.88 25.50 19.63
N TYR A 298 -24.81 26.32 19.58
CA TYR A 298 -24.08 26.60 18.33
C TYR A 298 -23.59 25.30 17.67
N LEU A 299 -23.95 25.09 16.40
CA LEU A 299 -23.56 23.91 15.65
C LEU A 299 -22.13 24.06 15.12
N TYR A 300 -21.73 25.28 14.78
CA TYR A 300 -20.44 25.56 14.18
C TYR A 300 -19.41 26.06 15.19
N ASN A 301 -18.33 25.29 15.39
CA ASN A 301 -17.19 25.72 16.18
C ASN A 301 -16.02 26.14 15.29
N THR A 302 -15.48 27.34 15.52
CA THR A 302 -14.30 27.82 14.79
C THR A 302 -13.03 27.11 15.28
N SER A 303 -12.35 26.40 14.39
CA SER A 303 -11.07 25.76 14.72
C SER A 303 -9.92 26.78 14.70
N LYS A 304 -9.00 26.66 15.66
CA LYS A 304 -7.76 27.47 15.68
C LYS A 304 -6.76 26.94 14.63
N PRO A 305 -5.90 27.80 14.06
CA PRO A 305 -4.81 27.37 13.18
C PRO A 305 -3.95 26.29 13.87
N GLY A 306 -3.55 25.26 13.12
CA GLY A 306 -2.74 24.16 13.62
C GLY A 306 -3.54 22.97 14.18
N LYS A 307 -4.83 23.13 14.47
CA LYS A 307 -5.67 22.02 14.94
C LYS A 307 -6.20 21.16 13.78
N HIS A 308 -6.34 19.87 14.05
CA HIS A 308 -7.06 18.94 13.19
C HIS A 308 -8.57 19.09 13.41
N PHE A 309 -9.34 18.94 12.33
CA PHE A 309 -10.79 18.89 12.39
C PHE A 309 -11.32 17.76 11.51
N LYS A 310 -12.50 17.26 11.88
CA LYS A 310 -13.23 16.22 11.14
C LYS A 310 -14.40 16.89 10.42
N CYS A 311 -14.62 16.54 9.17
CA CYS A 311 -15.79 17.00 8.42
C CYS A 311 -16.32 15.91 7.51
N VAL A 312 -17.62 15.99 7.24
CA VAL A 312 -18.27 15.28 6.14
C VAL A 312 -18.61 16.35 5.11
N VAL A 313 -18.23 16.13 3.87
CA VAL A 313 -18.63 17.00 2.76
C VAL A 313 -19.95 16.44 2.25
N VAL A 314 -21.02 17.21 2.43
CA VAL A 314 -22.33 16.90 1.89
C VAL A 314 -22.60 17.94 0.81
N GLU A 315 -22.73 17.49 -0.42
CA GLU A 315 -23.21 18.33 -1.51
C GLU A 315 -24.72 18.49 -1.33
N ARG A 316 -25.23 19.72 -1.45
CA ARG A 316 -26.70 19.93 -1.46
C ARG A 316 -27.19 19.37 -2.80
N GLU A 317 -28.21 18.53 -2.75
CA GLU A 317 -28.71 17.74 -3.88
C GLU A 317 -28.89 18.59 -5.15
N ASP A 318 -27.98 18.43 -6.10
CA ASP A 318 -28.22 18.59 -7.53
C ASP A 318 -27.60 17.36 -8.22
N GLN A 319 -28.48 16.38 -8.49
CA GLN A 319 -28.38 15.25 -9.42
C GLN A 319 -26.99 14.67 -9.79
N TYR A 320 -26.76 13.41 -9.41
CA TYR A 320 -25.76 12.55 -10.07
C TYR A 320 -26.29 12.08 -11.44
N ASP A 321 -26.22 12.93 -12.45
CA ASP A 321 -26.44 12.51 -13.84
C ASP A 321 -25.13 12.00 -14.44
N SER A 322 -24.95 10.68 -14.34
CA SER A 322 -23.94 9.86 -15.04
C SER A 322 -22.47 9.96 -14.55
N VAL A 323 -21.81 8.80 -14.54
CA VAL A 323 -20.37 8.65 -14.28
C VAL A 323 -19.60 9.12 -15.54
N ILE A 324 -19.14 10.36 -15.53
CA ILE A 324 -18.32 10.91 -16.62
C ILE A 324 -16.86 10.41 -16.46
N GLY A 325 -16.62 9.19 -16.96
CA GLY A 325 -15.30 8.68 -17.34
C GLY A 325 -14.41 8.11 -16.24
N LEU A 326 -14.08 6.81 -16.36
CA LEU A 326 -13.00 6.15 -15.61
C LEU A 326 -11.64 6.49 -16.23
N CYS A 327 -10.87 7.38 -15.60
CA CYS A 327 -9.47 7.62 -15.98
C CYS A 327 -8.53 6.61 -15.30
N THR A 328 -8.50 5.38 -15.80
CA THR A 328 -7.41 4.43 -15.54
C THR A 328 -6.81 4.02 -16.87
N LYS A 329 -5.68 4.65 -17.24
CA LYS A 329 -4.88 4.27 -18.39
C LYS A 329 -3.91 3.18 -17.92
N PHE A 330 -4.16 1.93 -18.27
CA PHE A 330 -3.18 0.86 -18.10
C PHE A 330 -2.02 1.14 -19.05
N ILE A 331 -0.84 1.43 -18.48
CA ILE A 331 0.40 1.55 -19.25
C ILE A 331 0.98 0.13 -19.39
N ASN A 332 0.26 -0.71 -20.12
CA ASN A 332 0.76 -1.88 -20.85
C ASN A 332 -0.44 -2.53 -21.54
N SER A 333 -0.61 -2.23 -22.83
CA SER A 333 -1.70 -2.72 -23.69
C SER A 333 -1.40 -4.11 -24.28
N ASP A 334 -0.53 -4.90 -23.63
CA ASP A 334 -0.26 -6.27 -24.04
C ASP A 334 -1.16 -7.23 -23.26
N LYS A 335 -2.05 -7.92 -23.99
CA LYS A 335 -2.96 -8.97 -23.48
C LYS A 335 -2.24 -10.04 -22.64
N CYS A 336 -0.93 -10.19 -22.85
CA CYS A 336 -0.02 -11.06 -22.12
C CYS A 336 0.04 -10.78 -20.59
N PHE A 337 -0.39 -9.59 -20.13
CA PHE A 337 -0.37 -9.20 -18.70
C PHE A 337 -1.74 -9.19 -18.00
N GLU A 338 -2.85 -9.45 -18.70
CA GLU A 338 -4.21 -9.49 -18.13
C GLU A 338 -4.53 -10.80 -17.37
N LEU A 339 -5.08 -10.78 -16.15
CA LEU A 339 -5.43 -12.03 -15.43
C LEU A 339 -6.28 -13.00 -16.29
N PRO A 340 -6.06 -14.33 -16.21
CA PRO A 340 -6.87 -15.29 -16.95
C PRO A 340 -8.32 -15.28 -16.43
N THR A 341 -9.27 -15.00 -17.31
CA THR A 341 -10.71 -14.88 -17.06
C THR A 341 -11.40 -16.23 -16.84
N ASN A 342 -10.78 -17.16 -16.11
CA ASN A 342 -11.38 -18.46 -15.82
C ASN A 342 -12.36 -18.36 -14.64
N ASN A 343 -13.46 -17.63 -14.84
CA ASN A 343 -14.68 -17.76 -14.04
C ASN A 343 -15.62 -18.77 -14.72
N GLY A 344 -15.15 -20.01 -14.87
CA GLY A 344 -15.99 -21.14 -15.24
C GLY A 344 -16.83 -21.60 -14.06
N SER A 345 -17.70 -20.72 -13.52
CA SER A 345 -18.73 -21.09 -12.54
C SER A 345 -19.74 -19.96 -12.28
N LEU A 346 -20.12 -19.18 -13.28
CA LEU A 346 -21.33 -18.37 -13.20
C LEU A 346 -22.33 -18.88 -14.22
N ILE A 347 -23.29 -19.62 -13.68
CA ILE A 347 -24.43 -20.23 -14.34
C ILE A 347 -25.14 -19.18 -15.19
N ASN A 348 -25.25 -19.46 -16.49
CA ASN A 348 -26.17 -18.80 -17.39
C ASN A 348 -27.59 -18.90 -16.81
N ILE A 349 -28.16 -17.77 -16.40
CA ILE A 349 -29.60 -17.61 -16.37
C ILE A 349 -29.95 -16.76 -17.58
N THR A 350 -30.12 -17.43 -18.71
CA THR A 350 -31.01 -17.01 -19.78
C THR A 350 -32.41 -16.85 -19.22
N VAL A 351 -33.08 -15.72 -19.51
CA VAL A 351 -34.30 -15.66 -20.36
C VAL A 351 -34.67 -14.17 -20.55
N SER A 352 -34.59 -13.75 -21.81
CA SER A 352 -35.53 -12.97 -22.63
C SER A 352 -36.66 -12.18 -21.93
N ASP A 353 -36.84 -10.90 -22.27
CA ASP A 353 -37.82 -10.55 -23.31
C ASP A 353 -37.72 -9.08 -23.77
N GLU A 354 -37.98 -8.97 -25.07
CA GLU A 354 -38.05 -7.87 -26.03
C GLU A 354 -38.80 -6.60 -25.57
N LEU A 355 -38.21 -5.41 -25.79
CA LEU A 355 -38.53 -4.46 -26.88
C LEU A 355 -37.60 -3.24 -26.85
#